data_AF-A0A3B1ACB2-F1
#
_entry.id   AF-A0A3B1ACB2-F1
#
_cell.length_a   1.000
_cell.length_b   1.000
_cell.length_c   1.000
_cell.angle_alpha   90.00
_cell.angle_beta   90.00
_cell.angle_gamma   90.00
#
_symmetry.space_group_name_H-M   'P 1'
#
loop_
_entity.id
_entity.type
_entity.pdbx_description
1 polymer ?
#
loop_
_entity_poly.entity_id
_entity_poly.type
_entity_poly.pdbx_seq_one_letter_code
_entity_poly.pdbx_strand_id
1 'polypeptide(L)'
;ETADNLKKYGGFIPGIRPGKNTANYLDFVLTRLTTVGALYLTLVCLLPEVLRAKYAIPFYFGGTSLLIVVSVTMDTVAQIHSHLMAHQYEGLLKKSKIRGKGRKRR
;
A
#
# COMPACT_ATOMS: atom_id res chain seq x y z
N GLU A 1 14.25 -7.57 -8.41
CA GLU A 1 14.73 -6.52 -7.48
C GLU A 1 14.18 -6.64 -6.07
N THR A 2 12.86 -6.83 -5.88
CA THR A 2 12.24 -7.07 -4.55
C THR A 2 12.82 -8.28 -3.82
N ALA A 3 13.09 -9.40 -4.51
CA ALA A 3 13.72 -10.57 -3.92
C ALA A 3 15.20 -10.34 -3.50
N ASP A 4 15.95 -9.53 -4.26
CA ASP A 4 17.32 -9.16 -3.89
C ASP A 4 17.34 -8.15 -2.75
N ASN A 5 16.38 -7.22 -2.70
CA ASN A 5 16.17 -6.36 -1.54
C ASN A 5 15.86 -7.20 -0.30
N LEU A 6 14.96 -8.18 -0.39
CA LEU A 6 14.68 -9.10 0.73
C LEU A 6 15.95 -9.76 1.25
N LYS A 7 16.79 -10.28 0.34
CA LYS A 7 18.08 -10.89 0.68
C LYS A 7 19.06 -9.88 1.31
N LYS A 8 19.10 -8.64 0.80
CA LYS A 8 19.97 -7.56 1.30
C LYS A 8 19.54 -7.02 2.67
N TYR A 9 18.26 -7.11 3.00
CA TYR A 9 17.68 -6.78 4.31
C TYR A 9 17.57 -8.00 5.26
N GLY A 10 18.16 -9.15 4.90
CA GLY A 10 18.19 -10.35 5.75
C GLY A 10 16.86 -11.12 5.85
N GLY A 11 15.86 -10.78 5.02
CA GLY A 11 14.58 -11.47 4.95
C GLY A 11 14.61 -12.66 3.99
N PHE A 12 14.05 -13.79 4.41
CA PHE A 12 13.84 -14.95 3.55
C PHE A 12 12.40 -15.45 3.68
N ILE A 13 11.82 -15.94 2.58
CA ILE A 13 10.49 -16.55 2.62
C ILE A 13 10.65 -17.98 3.15
N PRO A 14 10.03 -18.35 4.28
CA PRO A 14 10.15 -19.69 4.85
C PRO A 14 9.65 -20.73 3.83
N GLY A 15 10.47 -21.75 3.56
CA GLY A 15 10.15 -22.82 2.61
C GLY A 15 10.68 -22.63 1.18
N ILE A 16 11.21 -21.45 0.81
CA ILE A 16 11.73 -21.20 -0.55
C ILE A 16 13.20 -20.74 -0.47
N ARG A 17 14.08 -21.40 -1.23
CA ARG A 17 15.52 -21.03 -1.25
C ARG A 17 15.70 -19.58 -1.75
N PRO A 18 16.40 -18.72 -1.00
CA PRO A 18 16.54 -17.31 -1.33
C PRO A 18 17.26 -17.10 -2.67
N GLY A 19 16.72 -16.22 -3.51
CA GLY A 19 17.26 -15.86 -4.83
C GLY A 19 16.20 -15.96 -5.93
N LYS A 20 16.57 -16.55 -7.09
CA LYS A 20 15.68 -16.71 -8.26
C LYS A 20 14.34 -17.37 -7.94
N ASN A 21 14.33 -18.38 -7.06
CA ASN A 21 13.10 -19.09 -6.69
C ASN A 21 12.13 -18.20 -5.90
N THR A 22 12.66 -17.33 -5.03
CA THR A 22 11.85 -16.32 -4.29
C THR A 22 11.26 -15.28 -5.24
N ALA A 23 12.04 -14.82 -6.22
CA ALA A 23 11.57 -13.87 -7.23
C ALA A 23 10.42 -14.45 -8.05
N ASN A 24 10.58 -15.66 -8.59
CA ASN A 24 9.55 -16.33 -9.39
C ASN A 24 8.26 -16.56 -8.60
N TYR A 25 8.37 -16.90 -7.30
CA TYR A 25 7.20 -17.06 -6.44
C TYR A 25 6.48 -15.73 -6.20
N LEU A 26 7.23 -14.66 -5.90
CA LEU A 26 6.66 -13.32 -5.73
C LEU A 26 5.96 -12.85 -7.01
N ASP A 27 6.60 -13.01 -8.17
CA ASP A 27 6.01 -12.62 -9.46
C ASP A 27 4.71 -13.39 -9.73
N PHE A 28 4.68 -14.69 -9.46
CA PHE A 28 3.48 -15.51 -9.63
C PHE A 28 2.31 -15.03 -8.75
N VAL A 29 2.59 -14.72 -7.48
CA VAL A 29 1.57 -14.24 -6.54
C VAL A 29 1.10 -12.83 -6.92
N LEU A 30 2.05 -11.93 -7.20
CA LEU A 30 1.75 -10.56 -7.60
C LEU A 30 0.90 -10.52 -8.87
N THR A 31 1.23 -11.33 -9.88
CA THR A 31 0.48 -11.40 -11.15
C THR A 31 -0.98 -11.79 -10.93
N ARG A 32 -1.26 -12.76 -10.05
CA ARG A 32 -2.64 -13.17 -9.75
C ARG A 32 -3.42 -12.09 -9.00
N LEU A 33 -2.75 -11.39 -8.07
CA LEU A 33 -3.39 -10.30 -7.33
C LEU A 33 -3.66 -9.10 -8.25
N THR A 34 -2.70 -8.72 -9.08
CA THR A 34 -2.85 -7.58 -10.00
C THR A 34 -3.89 -7.84 -11.08
N THR A 35 -3.99 -9.06 -11.60
CA THR A 35 -5.02 -9.41 -12.60
C THR A 35 -6.44 -9.32 -12.03
N VAL A 36 -6.66 -9.78 -10.79
CA VAL A 36 -7.96 -9.62 -10.10
C VAL A 36 -8.24 -8.14 -9.80
N GLY A 37 -7.23 -7.40 -9.35
CA GLY A 37 -7.36 -5.96 -9.08
C GLY A 37 -7.68 -5.14 -10.33
N ALA A 38 -7.03 -5.43 -11.45
CA ALA A 38 -7.29 -4.79 -12.73
C ALA A 38 -8.72 -5.07 -13.22
N LEU A 39 -9.19 -6.32 -13.12
CA LEU A 39 -10.56 -6.68 -13.44
C LEU A 39 -11.57 -5.87 -12.59
N TYR A 40 -11.34 -5.78 -11.28
CA TYR A 40 -12.19 -4.97 -10.39
C TYR A 40 -12.23 -3.50 -10.80
N LEU A 41 -11.07 -2.88 -11.06
CA LEU A 41 -11.02 -1.47 -11.48
C LEU A 41 -11.76 -1.24 -12.80
N THR A 42 -11.59 -2.13 -13.79
CA THR A 42 -12.30 -2.02 -15.06
C THR A 42 -13.82 -2.08 -14.89
N LEU A 43 -14.34 -2.96 -14.02
CA LEU A 43 -15.77 -3.05 -13.72
C LEU A 43 -16.31 -1.77 -13.06
N VAL A 44 -15.56 -1.21 -12.10
CA VAL A 44 -15.93 0.05 -11.42
C VAL A 44 -15.97 1.22 -12.41
N CYS A 45 -15.04 1.29 -13.38
CA CYS A 45 -15.05 2.32 -14.42
C CYS A 45 -16.20 2.17 -15.42
N LEU A 46 -16.56 0.93 -15.77
CA LEU A 46 -17.62 0.63 -16.75
C LEU A 46 -19.02 0.93 -16.20
N LEU A 47 -19.22 0.78 -14.89
CA LEU A 47 -20.49 1.03 -14.20
C LEU A 47 -21.12 2.40 -14.52
N PRO A 48 -20.44 3.54 -14.31
CA PRO A 48 -21.00 4.86 -14.62
C PRO A 48 -21.20 5.09 -16.12
N GLU A 49 -20.45 4.40 -16.98
CA GLU A 49 -20.59 4.49 -18.43
C GLU A 49 -21.86 3.79 -18.93
N VAL A 50 -22.15 2.58 -18.42
CA VAL A 50 -23.39 1.84 -18.71
C VAL A 50 -24.62 2.58 -18.19
N LEU A 51 -24.55 3.15 -16.98
CA LEU A 51 -25.65 3.91 -16.39
C LEU A 51 -25.97 5.17 -17.19
N ARG A 52 -24.95 5.89 -17.66
CA ARG A 52 -25.11 7.06 -18.53
C ARG A 52 -25.75 6.69 -19.86
N ALA A 53 -25.33 5.59 -20.46
CA ALA A 53 -25.85 5.11 -21.75
C ALA A 53 -27.34 4.70 -21.70
N LYS A 54 -27.80 4.10 -20.59
CA LYS A 54 -29.20 3.63 -20.46
C LYS A 54 -30.18 4.67 -19.91
N TYR A 55 -29.74 5.53 -18.98
CA TYR A 55 -30.64 6.45 -18.28
C TYR A 55 -30.51 7.91 -18.71
N ALA A 56 -29.53 8.26 -19.56
CA ALA A 56 -29.32 9.60 -20.13
C ALA A 56 -29.28 10.76 -19.10
N ILE A 57 -29.10 10.46 -17.81
CA ILE A 57 -28.93 11.47 -16.76
C ILE A 57 -27.51 12.01 -16.90
N PRO A 58 -27.31 13.34 -17.03
CA PRO A 58 -25.99 13.95 -17.05
C PRO A 58 -25.36 13.82 -15.66
N PHE A 59 -24.73 12.68 -15.41
CA PHE A 59 -23.85 12.52 -14.26
C PHE A 59 -22.68 13.50 -14.45
N TYR A 60 -22.73 14.63 -13.75
CA TYR A 60 -21.62 15.61 -13.66
C TYR A 60 -20.32 14.95 -13.16
N PHE A 61 -20.44 13.77 -12.55
CA PHE A 61 -19.35 12.90 -12.14
C PHE A 61 -19.25 11.68 -13.10
N GLY A 62 -18.45 11.80 -14.16
CA GLY A 62 -18.14 10.68 -15.07
C GLY A 62 -17.20 9.62 -14.46
N GLY A 63 -16.84 8.60 -15.28
CA GLY A 63 -15.91 7.53 -14.87
C GLY A 63 -14.52 8.06 -14.46
N THR A 64 -14.06 9.12 -15.12
CA THR A 64 -12.78 9.79 -14.80
C THR A 64 -12.80 10.48 -13.44
N SER A 65 -13.88 11.19 -13.09
CA SER A 65 -13.98 11.83 -11.77
C SER A 65 -14.09 10.80 -10.65
N LEU A 66 -14.74 9.65 -10.89
CA LEU A 66 -14.79 8.57 -9.92
C LEU A 66 -13.38 7.99 -9.66
N LEU A 67 -12.60 7.76 -10.72
CA LEU A 67 -11.22 7.33 -10.60
C LEU A 67 -10.36 8.32 -9.82
N ILE A 68 -10.47 9.63 -10.12
CA ILE A 68 -9.73 10.69 -9.42
C ILE A 68 -10.08 10.71 -7.93
N VAL A 69 -11.37 10.63 -7.58
CA VAL A 69 -11.80 10.65 -6.17
C VAL A 69 -11.22 9.46 -5.40
N VAL A 70 -11.27 8.26 -5.97
CA VAL A 70 -10.74 7.06 -5.31
C VAL A 70 -9.21 7.11 -5.20
N SER A 71 -8.51 7.51 -6.26
CA SER A 71 -7.04 7.57 -6.25
C SER A 71 -6.53 8.60 -5.24
N VAL A 72 -7.08 9.83 -5.28
CA VAL A 72 -6.67 10.90 -4.37
C VAL A 72 -7.02 10.56 -2.92
N THR A 73 -8.17 9.92 -2.68
CA THR A 73 -8.53 9.50 -1.31
C THR A 73 -7.54 8.45 -0.79
N MET A 74 -7.17 7.46 -1.60
CA MET A 74 -6.16 6.46 -1.21
C MET A 74 -4.78 7.09 -0.96
N ASP A 75 -4.36 8.02 -1.83
CA ASP A 75 -3.10 8.76 -1.65
C ASP A 75 -3.12 9.59 -0.36
N THR A 76 -4.24 10.27 -0.08
CA THR A 76 -4.42 11.08 1.13
C THR A 76 -4.38 10.21 2.39
N VAL A 77 -5.05 9.07 2.39
CA VAL A 77 -5.03 8.12 3.51
C VAL A 77 -3.62 7.56 3.73
N ALA A 78 -2.90 7.21 2.66
CA ALA A 78 -1.53 6.72 2.75
C ALA A 78 -0.57 7.77 3.34
N GLN A 79 -0.71 9.04 2.95
CA GLN A 79 0.06 10.16 3.50
C GLN A 79 -0.26 10.42 4.98
N ILE A 80 -1.53 10.33 5.38
CA ILE A 80 -1.91 10.47 6.79
C ILE A 80 -1.29 9.33 7.61
N HIS A 81 -1.36 8.09 7.12
CA HIS A 81 -0.76 6.95 7.81
C HIS A 81 0.75 7.10 7.96
N SER A 82 1.49 7.58 6.94
CA SER A 82 2.94 7.76 7.03
C SER A 82 3.34 8.82 8.07
N HIS A 83 2.62 9.94 8.13
CA HIS A 83 2.81 10.97 9.17
C HIS A 83 2.48 10.44 10.58
N LEU A 84 1.41 9.65 10.72
CA LEU A 84 1.01 9.08 12.00
C LEU A 84 2.07 8.07 12.52
N MET A 85 2.60 7.21 11.64
CA MET A 85 3.69 6.29 11.98
C MET A 85 4.94 7.06 12.42
N ALA A 86 5.32 8.14 11.72
CA ALA A 86 6.46 8.97 12.10
C ALA A 86 6.32 9.57 13.51
N HIS A 87 5.14 10.09 13.87
CA HIS A 87 4.89 10.60 15.23
C HIS A 87 4.89 9.51 16.30
N GLN A 88 4.43 8.30 16.00
CA GLN A 88 4.51 7.17 16.93
C GLN A 88 5.98 6.76 17.20
N TYR A 89 6.85 6.83 16.20
CA TYR A 89 8.30 6.65 16.36
C TYR A 89 8.93 7.73 17.26
N GLU A 90 8.58 9.02 17.07
CA GLU A 90 9.05 10.10 17.93
C GLU A 90 8.61 9.94 19.40
N GLY A 91 7.36 9.50 19.63
CA GLY A 91 6.84 9.24 20.97
C GLY A 91 7.58 8.12 21.72
N LEU A 92 7.91 7.03 21.01
CA LEU A 92 8.68 5.90 21.55
C LEU A 92 10.16 6.26 21.80
N LEU A 93 10.77 7.03 20.89
CA LEU A 93 12.14 7.52 21.03
C LEU A 93 12.27 8.54 22.18
N LYS A 94 11.31 9.46 22.33
CA LYS A 94 11.29 10.45 23.43
C LYS A 94 11.09 9.79 24.80
N LYS A 95 10.21 8.78 24.90
CA LYS A 95 10.00 8.02 26.15
C LYS A 95 11.24 7.24 26.58
N SER A 96 12.01 6.72 25.61
CA SER A 96 13.28 6.02 25.87
C SER A 96 14.39 6.94 26.38
N LYS A 97 14.48 8.19 25.87
CA LYS A 97 15.52 9.16 26.30
C LYS A 97 15.31 9.67 27.74
N ILE A 98 14.08 9.65 28.26
CA ILE A 98 13.75 10.10 29.62
C ILE A 98 14.13 9.05 30.69
N ARG A 99 14.26 7.76 30.34
CA ARG A 99 14.57 6.68 31.30
C ARG A 99 16.08 6.46 31.56
N GLY A 100 16.96 7.35 31.06
CA GLY A 100 18.41 7.19 31.14
C GLY A 100 19.14 8.04 32.20
N LYS A 101 18.49 9.00 32.86
CA LYS A 101 19.17 9.90 33.80
C LYS A 101 18.88 9.53 35.25
N GLY A 102 19.51 8.45 35.73
CA GLY A 102 19.23 8.02 37.11
C GLY A 102 20.07 6.91 37.70
N ARG A 103 21.39 6.84 37.49
CA ARG A 103 22.31 6.27 38.51
C ARG A 103 23.78 6.52 38.18
N LYS A 104 24.32 7.64 38.65
CA LYS A 104 25.74 7.71 39.00
C LYS A 104 25.79 7.87 40.51
N ARG A 105 25.75 6.74 41.23
CA ARG A 105 26.02 6.69 42.67
C ARG A 105 27.37 6.02 42.84
N ARG A 106 28.30 6.85 43.34
CA ARG A 106 29.53 6.56 44.10
C ARG A 106 30.47 5.53 43.51
#